data_AF-E3NBI5-F1
#
_entry.id   AF-E3NBI5-F1
#
_cell.length_a   1.000
_cell.length_b   1.000
_cell.length_c   1.000
_cell.angle_alpha   90.00
_cell.angle_beta   90.00
_cell.angle_gamma   90.00
#
_symmetry.space_group_name_H-M   'P 1'
#
loop_
_entity.id
_entity.type
_entity.pdbx_description
1 polymer ?
#
loop_
_entity_poly.entity_id
_entity_poly.type
_entity_poly.pdbx_seq_one_letter_code
_entity_poly.pdbx_strand_id
1 'polypeptide(L)'
;MTPLPLFRLPRLAQIPVFQCMKDNEILAFCHVSKRTRSVVKCLKLISPKYFVLKQHASSMESILNFIKRPTVRFCYRKENNSVTLQCGKTTWTKIGFSVAEWTKRMFDVSNCDKFETVMLHKPPELDNFFSIFSDHARIENLILLSGFINSSVNQVVETLLPITSNIEFFFSKDSFKASEDLRKMLIQEIDSMEIHIRGHPSYFNLSDLITSNAVKLVLRGVTLTPKELNEFFKMWKRNECNP
;
A
#
# COMPACT_ATOMS: atom_id res chain seq x y z
N MET A 1 -27.57 -19.81 17.20
CA MET A 1 -26.33 -19.32 17.84
C MET A 1 -26.69 -18.47 19.05
N THR A 2 -26.21 -18.83 20.23
CA THR A 2 -26.37 -18.02 21.45
C THR A 2 -25.50 -16.77 21.31
N PRO A 3 -26.02 -15.55 21.58
CA PRO A 3 -25.19 -14.34 21.49
C PRO A 3 -24.04 -14.41 22.50
N LEU A 4 -22.83 -14.07 22.04
CA LEU A 4 -21.61 -14.04 22.86
C LEU A 4 -21.91 -13.32 24.19
N PRO A 5 -21.65 -13.92 25.36
CA PRO A 5 -22.02 -13.33 26.66
C PRO A 5 -21.52 -11.90 26.86
N LEU A 6 -20.36 -11.57 26.29
CA LEU A 6 -19.79 -10.22 26.27
C LEU A 6 -20.77 -9.14 25.77
N PHE A 7 -21.62 -9.49 24.80
CA PHE A 7 -22.58 -8.54 24.21
C PHE A 7 -23.86 -8.35 25.01
N ARG A 8 -24.04 -9.12 26.10
CA ARG A 8 -25.11 -8.89 27.08
C ARG A 8 -24.72 -7.83 28.10
N LEU A 9 -23.43 -7.52 28.22
CA LEU A 9 -22.95 -6.47 29.10
C LEU A 9 -23.29 -5.07 28.56
N PRO A 10 -23.58 -4.09 29.43
CA PRO A 10 -23.65 -2.68 29.04
C PRO A 10 -22.36 -2.22 28.35
N ARG A 11 -22.43 -1.26 27.42
CA ARG A 11 -21.25 -0.79 26.65
C ARG A 11 -20.07 -0.40 27.54
N LEU A 12 -20.32 0.30 28.64
CA LEU A 12 -19.29 0.72 29.58
C LEU A 12 -18.59 -0.47 30.28
N ALA A 13 -19.33 -1.55 30.54
CA ALA A 13 -18.76 -2.77 31.14
C ALA A 13 -17.98 -3.63 30.13
N GLN A 14 -18.15 -3.39 28.82
CA GLN A 14 -17.36 -4.06 27.78
C GLN A 14 -15.95 -3.46 27.65
N ILE A 15 -15.78 -2.16 27.95
CA ILE A 15 -14.50 -1.44 27.79
C ILE A 15 -13.37 -2.09 28.60
N PRO A 16 -13.52 -2.37 29.92
CA PRO A 16 -12.47 -3.01 30.71
C PRO A 16 -12.08 -4.38 30.17
N VAL A 17 -13.05 -5.14 29.64
CA VAL A 17 -12.77 -6.47 29.05
C VAL A 17 -11.85 -6.32 27.83
N PHE A 18 -12.11 -5.36 26.96
CA PHE A 18 -11.26 -5.11 25.80
C PHE A 18 -9.89 -4.52 26.17
N GLN A 19 -9.78 -3.76 27.27
CA GLN A 19 -8.50 -3.26 27.76
C GLN A 19 -7.55 -4.37 28.22
N CYS A 20 -8.09 -5.53 28.61
CA CYS A 20 -7.29 -6.71 28.95
C CYS A 20 -6.86 -7.53 27.73
N MET A 21 -7.39 -7.25 26.54
CA MET A 21 -7.04 -7.96 25.30
C MET A 21 -5.87 -7.28 24.60
N LYS A 22 -5.04 -8.08 23.93
CA LYS A 22 -4.00 -7.58 23.03
C LYS A 22 -4.61 -7.06 21.74
N ASP A 23 -3.93 -6.13 21.07
CA ASP A 23 -4.44 -5.53 19.82
C ASP A 23 -4.71 -6.58 18.72
N ASN A 24 -3.90 -7.65 18.63
CA ASN A 24 -4.14 -8.75 17.70
C ASN A 24 -5.38 -9.59 18.06
N GLU A 25 -5.71 -9.73 19.35
CA GLU A 25 -6.92 -10.41 19.83
C GLU A 25 -8.17 -9.57 19.52
N ILE A 26 -8.09 -8.24 19.69
CA ILE A 26 -9.16 -7.30 19.34
C ILE A 26 -9.41 -7.33 17.81
N LEU A 27 -8.35 -7.39 17.01
CA LEU A 27 -8.46 -7.49 15.55
C LEU A 27 -9.02 -8.85 15.12
N ALA A 28 -8.64 -9.97 15.75
CA ALA A 28 -9.29 -11.25 15.50
C ALA A 28 -10.78 -11.20 15.87
N PHE A 29 -11.12 -10.58 17.00
CA PHE A 29 -12.50 -10.39 17.46
C PHE A 29 -13.34 -9.58 16.47
N CYS A 30 -12.79 -8.52 15.84
CA CYS A 30 -13.54 -7.70 14.89
C CYS A 30 -13.96 -8.46 13.62
N HIS A 31 -13.35 -9.61 13.34
CA HIS A 31 -13.67 -10.46 12.18
C HIS A 31 -14.75 -11.51 12.46
N VAL A 32 -15.12 -11.72 13.73
CA VAL A 32 -16.11 -12.74 14.12
C VAL A 32 -17.52 -12.43 13.58
N SER A 33 -17.97 -11.17 13.59
CA SER A 33 -19.27 -10.78 13.05
C SER A 33 -19.38 -9.29 12.72
N LYS A 34 -20.44 -8.87 12.03
CA LYS A 34 -20.75 -7.44 11.84
C LYS A 34 -20.90 -6.70 13.18
N ARG A 35 -21.49 -7.35 14.19
CA ARG A 35 -21.68 -6.78 15.53
C ARG A 35 -20.36 -6.56 16.26
N THR A 36 -19.45 -7.52 16.22
CA THR A 36 -18.13 -7.41 16.87
C THR A 36 -17.32 -6.28 16.25
N ARG A 37 -17.32 -6.18 14.91
CA ARG A 37 -16.70 -5.08 14.17
C ARG A 37 -17.25 -3.72 14.56
N SER A 38 -18.57 -3.58 14.61
CA SER A 38 -19.23 -2.32 15.00
C SER A 38 -18.81 -1.88 16.40
N VAL A 39 -18.71 -2.80 17.35
CA VAL A 39 -18.25 -2.48 18.72
C VAL A 39 -16.80 -1.99 18.72
N VAL A 40 -15.88 -2.70 18.03
CA VAL A 40 -14.47 -2.30 17.94
C VAL A 40 -14.31 -0.91 17.31
N LYS A 41 -15.05 -0.65 16.23
CA LYS A 41 -15.05 0.64 15.53
C LYS A 41 -15.62 1.76 16.41
N CYS A 42 -16.80 1.57 16.98
CA CYS A 42 -17.47 2.59 17.81
C CYS A 42 -16.68 2.94 19.07
N LEU A 43 -16.03 1.95 19.70
CA LEU A 43 -15.20 2.16 20.88
C LEU A 43 -13.78 2.62 20.56
N LYS A 44 -13.43 2.75 19.26
CA LYS A 44 -12.09 3.13 18.78
C LYS A 44 -10.98 2.33 19.45
N LEU A 45 -11.19 1.02 19.60
CA LEU A 45 -10.24 0.16 20.33
C LEU A 45 -8.92 0.01 19.58
N ILE A 46 -8.97 0.13 18.25
CA ILE A 46 -7.83 0.13 17.35
C ILE A 46 -7.72 1.52 16.72
N SER A 47 -6.61 2.20 16.97
CA SER A 47 -6.28 3.51 16.42
C SER A 47 -4.76 3.65 16.26
N PRO A 48 -4.16 2.96 15.27
CA PRO A 48 -2.76 3.14 14.96
C PRO A 48 -2.50 4.56 14.46
N LYS A 49 -1.26 4.99 14.60
CA LYS A 49 -0.75 6.21 13.97
C LYS A 49 -0.74 6.06 12.45
N TYR A 50 -0.33 4.88 11.97
CA TYR A 50 -0.17 4.58 10.56
C TYR A 50 -0.54 3.13 10.24
N PHE A 51 -1.10 2.94 9.04
CA PHE A 51 -1.41 1.64 8.46
C PHE A 51 -0.55 1.43 7.21
N VAL A 52 0.25 0.37 7.19
CA VAL A 52 1.13 0.04 6.06
C VAL A 52 0.75 -1.32 5.46
N LEU A 53 0.75 -1.40 4.14
CA LEU A 53 0.58 -2.61 3.36
C LEU A 53 1.84 -2.93 2.56
N LYS A 54 2.25 -4.20 2.57
CA LYS A 54 3.35 -4.69 1.72
C LYS A 54 2.92 -5.95 0.99
N GLN A 55 2.89 -5.92 -0.33
CA GLN A 55 2.63 -7.07 -1.17
C GLN A 55 3.95 -7.68 -1.64
N HIS A 56 4.14 -8.97 -1.33
CA HIS A 56 5.22 -9.80 -1.82
C HIS A 56 4.70 -10.80 -2.88
N ALA A 57 5.54 -11.70 -3.36
CA ALA A 57 5.14 -12.69 -4.38
C ALA A 57 3.96 -13.55 -3.90
N SER A 58 4.14 -14.22 -2.77
CA SER A 58 3.19 -15.22 -2.23
C SER A 58 2.59 -14.82 -0.87
N SER A 59 2.89 -13.61 -0.40
CA SER A 59 2.42 -13.10 0.88
C SER A 59 2.09 -11.61 0.84
N MET A 60 1.30 -11.18 1.81
CA MET A 60 0.99 -9.77 2.05
C MET A 60 1.18 -9.48 3.53
N GLU A 61 1.79 -8.35 3.86
CA GLU A 61 1.90 -7.87 5.23
C GLU A 61 0.99 -6.66 5.45
N SER A 62 0.22 -6.69 6.53
CA SER A 62 -0.45 -5.52 7.10
C SER A 62 0.21 -5.14 8.42
N ILE A 63 0.63 -3.88 8.54
CA ILE A 63 1.39 -3.38 9.69
C ILE A 63 0.62 -2.20 10.27
N LEU A 64 0.20 -2.34 11.53
CA LEU A 64 -0.45 -1.28 12.30
C LEU A 64 0.54 -0.77 13.35
N ASN A 65 0.97 0.48 13.21
CA ASN A 65 1.94 1.09 14.12
C ASN A 65 1.25 2.06 15.07
N PHE A 66 1.39 1.85 16.38
CA PHE A 66 0.74 2.64 17.42
C PHE A 66 1.77 3.51 18.17
N ILE A 67 1.35 4.66 18.68
CA ILE A 67 2.24 5.57 19.41
C ILE A 67 2.70 4.98 20.74
N LYS A 68 1.75 4.41 21.49
CA LYS A 68 1.95 3.93 22.87
C LYS A 68 1.81 2.42 23.02
N ARG A 69 1.51 1.71 21.93
CA ARG A 69 1.31 0.26 21.92
C ARG A 69 2.30 -0.40 20.96
N PRO A 70 2.61 -1.68 21.14
CA PRO A 70 3.47 -2.41 20.21
C PRO A 70 2.90 -2.39 18.78
N THR A 71 3.79 -2.38 17.79
CA THR A 71 3.38 -2.58 16.39
C THR A 71 2.76 -3.97 16.22
N VAL A 72 1.62 -4.04 15.56
CA VAL A 72 0.99 -5.31 15.17
C VAL A 72 1.28 -5.59 13.72
N ARG A 73 1.74 -6.80 13.40
CA ARG A 73 2.06 -7.24 12.05
C ARG A 73 1.29 -8.52 11.74
N PHE A 74 0.55 -8.47 10.64
CA PHE A 74 -0.15 -9.60 10.09
C PHE A 74 0.50 -10.00 8.78
N CYS A 75 0.91 -11.26 8.67
CA CYS A 75 1.38 -11.84 7.42
C CYS A 75 0.32 -12.78 6.88
N TYR A 76 -0.25 -12.43 5.74
CA TYR A 76 -1.13 -13.25 4.94
C TYR A 76 -0.29 -14.09 4.00
N ARG A 77 -0.55 -15.39 3.94
CA ARG A 77 0.07 -16.27 2.95
C ARG A 77 -0.98 -17.16 2.32
N LYS A 78 -0.92 -17.30 0.99
CA LYS A 78 -1.73 -18.28 0.26
C LYS A 78 -0.97 -19.60 0.28
N GLU A 79 -1.51 -20.61 0.98
CA GLU A 79 -0.97 -21.96 1.02
C GLU A 79 -2.04 -22.91 0.47
N ASN A 80 -1.72 -23.57 -0.65
CA ASN A 80 -2.65 -24.38 -1.44
C ASN A 80 -3.90 -23.57 -1.84
N ASN A 81 -5.05 -23.87 -1.22
CA ASN A 81 -6.34 -23.19 -1.44
C ASN A 81 -6.84 -22.44 -0.18
N SER A 82 -5.96 -22.19 0.79
CA SER A 82 -6.33 -21.50 2.03
C SER A 82 -5.41 -20.32 2.31
N VAL A 83 -5.98 -19.28 2.92
CA VAL A 83 -5.20 -18.16 3.44
C VAL A 83 -4.86 -18.45 4.90
N THR A 84 -3.57 -18.42 5.21
CA THR A 84 -3.08 -18.42 6.58
C THR A 84 -2.76 -16.98 6.98
N LEU A 85 -3.08 -16.65 8.23
CA LEU A 85 -2.81 -15.35 8.83
C LEU A 85 -1.90 -15.57 10.03
N GLN A 86 -0.73 -14.95 10.04
CA GLN A 86 0.22 -15.04 11.15
C GLN A 86 0.39 -13.69 11.82
N CYS A 87 0.35 -13.68 13.15
CA CYS A 87 0.73 -12.53 13.98
C CYS A 87 1.58 -13.01 15.16
N GLY A 88 2.89 -12.71 15.11
CA GLY A 88 3.84 -13.22 16.10
C GLY A 88 3.86 -14.74 16.14
N LYS A 89 3.57 -15.31 17.32
CA LYS A 89 3.50 -16.78 17.53
C LYS A 89 2.13 -17.38 17.22
N THR A 90 1.14 -16.57 16.89
CA THR A 90 -0.22 -17.02 16.62
C THR A 90 -0.45 -17.15 15.12
N THR A 91 -1.01 -18.28 14.71
CA THR A 91 -1.38 -18.56 13.32
C THR A 91 -2.86 -18.93 13.27
N TRP A 92 -3.62 -18.24 12.43
CA TRP A 92 -5.01 -18.56 12.11
C TRP A 92 -5.06 -19.18 10.71
N THR A 93 -5.73 -20.32 10.59
CA THR A 93 -5.92 -21.03 9.33
C THR A 93 -7.40 -21.04 8.95
N LYS A 94 -7.70 -21.25 7.65
CA LYS A 94 -9.08 -21.33 7.13
C LYS A 94 -9.95 -20.14 7.55
N ILE A 95 -9.39 -18.93 7.47
CA ILE A 95 -9.95 -17.69 8.00
C ILE A 95 -11.25 -17.20 7.34
N GLY A 96 -11.83 -17.97 6.39
CA GLY A 96 -13.17 -17.78 5.83
C GLY A 96 -13.39 -16.51 4.99
N PHE A 97 -12.40 -15.64 4.89
CA PHE A 97 -12.42 -14.42 4.08
C PHE A 97 -11.15 -14.36 3.23
N SER A 98 -11.25 -13.67 2.10
CA SER A 98 -10.11 -13.31 1.27
C SER A 98 -9.17 -12.33 2.00
N VAL A 99 -7.92 -12.21 1.51
CA VAL A 99 -6.95 -11.23 2.04
C VAL A 99 -7.48 -9.80 1.90
N ALA A 100 -8.13 -9.50 0.77
CA ALA A 100 -8.72 -8.19 0.53
C ALA A 100 -9.81 -7.86 1.55
N GLU A 101 -10.73 -8.80 1.82
CA GLU A 101 -11.78 -8.60 2.83
C GLU A 101 -11.24 -8.42 4.24
N TRP A 102 -10.23 -9.21 4.65
CA TRP A 102 -9.56 -9.03 5.94
C TRP A 102 -8.92 -7.63 6.04
N THR A 103 -8.20 -7.23 5.00
CA THR A 103 -7.52 -5.94 4.97
C THR A 103 -8.51 -4.77 5.04
N LYS A 104 -9.58 -4.80 4.25
CA LYS A 104 -10.66 -3.80 4.30
C LYS A 104 -11.27 -3.68 5.69
N ARG A 105 -11.55 -4.81 6.34
CA ARG A 105 -12.16 -4.84 7.67
C ARG A 105 -11.23 -4.31 8.74
N MET A 106 -9.94 -4.63 8.69
CA MET A 106 -8.94 -4.07 9.60
C MET A 106 -8.79 -2.57 9.39
N PHE A 107 -8.71 -2.11 8.14
CA PHE A 107 -8.62 -0.69 7.82
C PHE A 107 -9.84 0.07 8.34
N ASP A 108 -11.05 -0.45 8.08
CA ASP A 108 -12.32 0.12 8.56
C ASP A 108 -12.40 0.31 10.09
N VAL A 109 -11.85 -0.62 10.88
CA VAL A 109 -11.84 -0.50 12.35
C VAL A 109 -10.65 0.27 12.89
N SER A 110 -9.62 0.53 12.08
CA SER A 110 -8.40 1.22 12.50
C SER A 110 -8.62 2.71 12.71
N ASN A 111 -9.71 3.29 12.20
CA ASN A 111 -9.97 4.72 12.19
C ASN A 111 -8.88 5.55 11.48
N CYS A 112 -8.06 4.92 10.65
CA CYS A 112 -7.21 5.62 9.69
C CYS A 112 -8.06 6.11 8.52
N ASP A 113 -7.70 7.26 7.97
CA ASP A 113 -8.25 7.85 6.75
C ASP A 113 -7.46 7.47 5.49
N LYS A 114 -6.20 7.07 5.67
CA LYS A 114 -5.29 6.68 4.60
C LYS A 114 -4.38 5.52 4.98
N PHE A 115 -3.86 4.83 3.96
CA PHE A 115 -2.68 4.00 4.08
C PHE A 115 -1.44 4.90 4.03
N GLU A 116 -0.59 4.79 5.04
CA GLU A 116 0.66 5.57 5.09
C GLU A 116 1.66 5.09 4.02
N THR A 117 1.68 3.78 3.78
CA THR A 117 2.52 3.21 2.73
C THR A 117 1.86 1.97 2.15
N VAL A 118 1.84 1.88 0.83
CA VAL A 118 1.54 0.67 0.09
C VAL A 118 2.78 0.31 -0.72
N MET A 119 3.40 -0.83 -0.42
CA MET A 119 4.61 -1.29 -1.11
C MET A 119 4.29 -2.52 -1.93
N LEU A 120 4.63 -2.50 -3.22
CA LEU A 120 4.37 -3.59 -4.16
C LEU A 120 5.69 -4.14 -4.69
N HIS A 121 6.06 -5.35 -4.24
CA HIS A 121 7.33 -5.97 -4.63
C HIS A 121 7.23 -6.79 -5.92
N LYS A 122 6.12 -7.51 -6.08
CA LYS A 122 5.81 -8.36 -7.22
C LYS A 122 4.31 -8.27 -7.53
N PRO A 123 3.90 -8.61 -8.76
CA PRO A 123 2.50 -8.61 -9.15
C PRO A 123 1.66 -9.37 -8.12
N PRO A 124 0.47 -8.88 -7.76
CA PRO A 124 -0.30 -9.49 -6.69
C PRO A 124 -0.86 -10.83 -7.19
N GLU A 125 -0.36 -11.94 -6.64
CA GLU A 125 -0.94 -13.28 -6.83
C GLU A 125 -2.24 -13.49 -6.03
N LEU A 126 -2.57 -12.50 -5.18
CA LEU A 126 -3.78 -12.49 -4.38
C LEU A 126 -4.89 -11.83 -5.18
N ASP A 127 -5.82 -12.65 -5.67
CA ASP A 127 -7.03 -12.22 -6.36
C ASP A 127 -7.73 -11.11 -5.54
N ASN A 128 -8.11 -10.04 -6.23
CA ASN A 128 -8.79 -8.86 -5.67
C ASN A 128 -7.94 -7.95 -4.76
N PHE A 129 -6.60 -8.00 -4.79
CA PHE A 129 -5.75 -7.05 -4.04
C PHE A 129 -6.18 -5.58 -4.25
N PHE A 130 -6.33 -5.14 -5.50
CA PHE A 130 -6.72 -3.77 -5.82
C PHE A 130 -8.11 -3.39 -5.29
N SER A 131 -8.99 -4.37 -5.07
CA SER A 131 -10.32 -4.10 -4.49
C SER A 131 -10.23 -3.48 -3.11
N ILE A 132 -9.13 -3.67 -2.36
CA ILE A 132 -8.89 -3.08 -1.04
C ILE A 132 -9.10 -1.56 -1.06
N PHE A 133 -8.81 -0.92 -2.19
CA PHE A 133 -8.78 0.54 -2.31
C PHE A 133 -10.07 1.16 -2.87
N SER A 134 -11.11 0.38 -3.17
CA SER A 134 -12.34 0.86 -3.81
C SER A 134 -13.18 1.82 -2.97
N ASP A 135 -12.97 1.88 -1.66
CA ASP A 135 -13.92 2.45 -0.69
C ASP A 135 -13.40 3.76 -0.04
N HIS A 136 -12.85 4.68 -0.85
CA HIS A 136 -12.28 5.99 -0.44
C HIS A 136 -10.97 5.93 0.36
N ALA A 137 -10.28 4.79 0.35
CA ALA A 137 -8.96 4.73 0.94
C ALA A 137 -7.98 5.60 0.12
N ARG A 138 -7.24 6.47 0.80
CA ARG A 138 -6.12 7.21 0.20
C ARG A 138 -4.81 6.49 0.49
N ILE A 139 -3.81 6.73 -0.35
CA ILE A 139 -2.45 6.22 -0.18
C ILE A 139 -1.54 7.43 -0.07
N GLU A 140 -0.85 7.58 1.06
CA GLU A 140 0.14 8.65 1.20
C GLU A 140 1.37 8.37 0.34
N ASN A 141 1.93 7.16 0.46
CA ASN A 141 3.14 6.76 -0.25
C ASN A 141 2.94 5.41 -0.94
N LEU A 142 3.03 5.38 -2.28
CA LEU A 142 3.04 4.16 -3.07
C LEU A 142 4.48 3.82 -3.46
N ILE A 143 4.97 2.65 -3.08
CA ILE A 143 6.33 2.19 -3.38
C ILE A 143 6.26 1.01 -4.35
N LEU A 144 6.75 1.18 -5.58
CA LEU A 144 6.80 0.12 -6.59
C LEU A 144 8.23 -0.38 -6.78
N LEU A 145 8.44 -1.68 -6.60
CA LEU A 145 9.73 -2.29 -6.86
C LEU A 145 9.78 -2.88 -8.28
N SER A 146 10.99 -3.01 -8.83
CA SER A 146 11.25 -3.36 -10.23
C SER A 146 10.48 -4.59 -10.74
N GLY A 147 10.28 -5.60 -9.89
CA GLY A 147 9.56 -6.82 -10.25
C GLY A 147 8.07 -6.60 -10.55
N PHE A 148 7.46 -5.54 -10.03
CA PHE A 148 6.03 -5.25 -10.18
C PHE A 148 5.73 -4.54 -11.51
N ILE A 149 6.56 -3.55 -11.85
CA ILE A 149 6.32 -2.58 -12.91
C ILE A 149 6.11 -3.27 -14.27
N ASN A 150 6.88 -4.32 -14.58
CA ASN A 150 6.84 -5.03 -15.85
C ASN A 150 5.50 -5.62 -16.31
N SER A 151 4.53 -5.79 -15.42
CA SER A 151 3.32 -6.58 -15.73
C SER A 151 2.02 -5.97 -15.23
N SER A 152 2.08 -4.80 -14.58
CA SER A 152 0.92 -4.26 -13.86
C SER A 152 0.86 -2.73 -13.83
N VAL A 153 1.62 -2.03 -14.69
CA VAL A 153 1.60 -0.55 -14.78
C VAL A 153 0.19 -0.01 -15.02
N ASN A 154 -0.56 -0.54 -15.99
CA ASN A 154 -1.89 -0.03 -16.29
C ASN A 154 -2.83 -0.13 -15.07
N GLN A 155 -2.82 -1.25 -14.35
CA GLN A 155 -3.65 -1.40 -13.15
C GLN A 155 -3.27 -0.40 -12.06
N VAL A 156 -1.98 -0.12 -11.87
CA VAL A 156 -1.51 0.89 -10.91
C VAL A 156 -1.99 2.28 -11.31
N VAL A 157 -1.81 2.62 -12.59
CA VAL A 157 -2.20 3.93 -13.13
C VAL A 157 -3.71 4.14 -13.01
N GLU A 158 -4.51 3.12 -13.30
CA GLU A 158 -5.97 3.23 -13.28
C GLU A 158 -6.57 3.18 -11.87
N THR A 159 -5.95 2.45 -10.92
CA THR A 159 -6.58 2.17 -9.62
C THR A 159 -5.88 2.80 -8.42
N LEU A 160 -4.55 2.89 -8.42
CA LEU A 160 -3.78 3.34 -7.25
C LEU A 160 -3.34 4.80 -7.39
N LEU A 161 -2.87 5.23 -8.56
CA LEU A 161 -2.39 6.60 -8.73
C LEU A 161 -3.45 7.67 -8.44
N PRO A 162 -4.73 7.53 -8.84
CA PRO A 162 -5.76 8.55 -8.58
C PRO A 162 -6.03 8.81 -7.08
N ILE A 163 -5.60 7.89 -6.22
CA ILE A 163 -5.79 7.97 -4.76
C ILE A 163 -4.46 8.12 -4.02
N THR A 164 -3.35 8.34 -4.73
CA THR A 164 -2.00 8.38 -4.18
C THR A 164 -1.45 9.82 -4.19
N SER A 165 -0.87 10.25 -3.07
CA SER A 165 -0.19 11.56 -2.98
C SER A 165 1.26 11.50 -3.45
N ASN A 166 2.01 10.48 -3.01
CA ASN A 166 3.44 10.36 -3.33
C ASN A 166 3.73 8.98 -3.91
N ILE A 167 4.60 8.92 -4.91
CA ILE A 167 5.07 7.67 -5.49
C ILE A 167 6.59 7.57 -5.46
N GLU A 168 7.08 6.41 -5.06
CA GLU A 168 8.48 6.01 -5.21
C GLU A 168 8.52 4.76 -6.08
N PHE A 169 9.46 4.71 -7.03
CA PHE A 169 9.66 3.49 -7.79
C PHE A 169 11.11 3.21 -8.14
N PHE A 170 11.42 1.91 -8.13
CA PHE A 170 12.79 1.41 -8.24
C PHE A 170 13.01 0.75 -9.60
N PHE A 171 13.89 1.36 -10.39
CA PHE A 171 14.31 0.90 -11.70
C PHE A 171 15.53 0.00 -11.60
N SER A 172 15.46 -1.11 -12.33
CA SER A 172 16.58 -1.92 -12.77
C SER A 172 16.52 -2.08 -14.28
N LYS A 173 17.61 -2.56 -14.90
CA LYS A 173 17.74 -2.78 -16.34
C LYS A 173 16.52 -3.46 -16.98
N ASP A 174 15.84 -4.35 -16.28
CA ASP A 174 14.73 -5.13 -16.84
C ASP A 174 13.33 -4.62 -16.42
N SER A 175 13.19 -3.44 -15.81
CA SER A 175 11.93 -2.99 -15.14
C SER A 175 10.84 -2.48 -16.07
N PHE A 176 11.18 -2.11 -17.31
CA PHE A 176 10.24 -1.64 -18.31
C PHE A 176 10.51 -2.31 -19.65
N LYS A 177 9.45 -2.74 -20.33
CA LYS A 177 9.53 -3.21 -21.71
C LYS A 177 9.53 -2.07 -22.73
N ALA A 178 9.12 -0.85 -22.35
CA ALA A 178 9.11 0.34 -23.19
C ALA A 178 9.15 1.63 -22.36
N SER A 179 9.68 2.72 -22.93
CA SER A 179 9.59 4.11 -22.38
C SER A 179 8.14 4.55 -22.13
N GLU A 180 7.18 3.96 -22.84
CA GLU A 180 5.75 4.29 -22.76
C GLU A 180 5.14 4.04 -21.38
N ASP A 181 5.52 2.95 -20.71
CA ASP A 181 4.98 2.64 -19.38
C ASP A 181 5.47 3.62 -18.32
N LEU A 182 6.71 4.10 -18.44
CA LEU A 182 7.23 5.18 -17.61
C LEU A 182 6.46 6.48 -17.86
N ARG A 183 6.23 6.83 -19.13
CA ARG A 183 5.47 8.04 -19.50
C ARG A 183 4.07 8.03 -18.92
N LYS A 184 3.34 6.89 -18.96
CA LYS A 184 2.01 6.76 -18.35
C LYS A 184 2.01 7.15 -16.87
N MET A 185 3.09 6.86 -16.14
CA MET A 185 3.22 7.25 -14.74
C MET A 185 3.61 8.71 -14.60
N LEU A 186 4.55 9.20 -15.42
CA LEU A 186 5.05 10.58 -15.36
C LEU A 186 3.94 11.62 -15.60
N ILE A 187 3.02 11.36 -16.54
CA ILE A 187 1.95 12.29 -16.88
C ILE A 187 0.86 12.42 -15.80
N GLN A 188 0.91 11.62 -14.75
CA GLN A 188 -0.09 11.67 -13.68
C GLN A 188 0.14 12.89 -12.76
N GLU A 189 -0.95 13.49 -12.32
CA GLU A 189 -0.93 14.57 -11.33
C GLU A 189 -0.63 13.98 -9.93
N ILE A 190 0.59 14.20 -9.44
CA ILE A 190 1.09 13.64 -8.17
C ILE A 190 1.87 14.71 -7.42
N ASP A 191 1.78 14.75 -6.08
CA ASP A 191 2.48 15.75 -5.26
C ASP A 191 3.99 15.53 -5.30
N SER A 192 4.43 14.28 -5.15
CA SER A 192 5.86 13.93 -5.22
C SER A 192 6.09 12.61 -5.94
N MET A 193 7.05 12.62 -6.85
CA MET A 193 7.52 11.46 -7.58
C MET A 193 9.02 11.25 -7.37
N GLU A 194 9.40 10.07 -6.87
CA GLU A 194 10.79 9.69 -6.66
C GLU A 194 11.17 8.46 -7.50
N ILE A 195 12.20 8.63 -8.31
CA ILE A 195 12.70 7.65 -9.28
C ILE A 195 14.07 7.18 -8.81
N HIS A 196 14.14 5.93 -8.35
CA HIS A 196 15.40 5.30 -7.95
C HIS A 196 15.94 4.45 -9.08
N ILE A 197 17.06 4.86 -9.68
CA ILE A 197 17.68 4.12 -10.77
C ILE A 197 18.87 3.31 -10.25
N ARG A 198 18.84 1.99 -10.48
CA ARG A 198 20.00 1.11 -10.29
C ARG A 198 20.63 0.76 -11.64
N GLY A 199 21.88 1.18 -11.80
CA GLY A 199 22.65 1.02 -13.04
C GLY A 199 22.31 2.09 -14.08
N HIS A 200 22.72 1.87 -15.32
CA HIS A 200 22.38 2.73 -16.45
C HIS A 200 21.39 2.00 -17.36
N PRO A 201 20.07 2.09 -17.10
CA PRO A 201 19.08 1.59 -18.05
C PRO A 201 19.25 2.35 -19.36
N SER A 202 19.62 1.64 -20.43
CA SER A 202 19.93 2.21 -21.74
C SER A 202 18.76 2.94 -22.42
N TYR A 203 17.56 2.84 -21.83
CA TYR A 203 16.31 3.42 -22.32
C TYR A 203 15.84 4.63 -21.51
N PHE A 204 16.48 4.97 -20.39
CA PHE A 204 16.06 6.13 -19.60
C PHE A 204 16.62 7.41 -20.22
N ASN A 205 15.74 8.22 -20.80
CA ASN A 205 16.09 9.51 -21.36
C ASN A 205 15.58 10.63 -20.44
N LEU A 206 16.44 11.60 -20.10
CA LEU A 206 16.04 12.77 -19.32
C LEU A 206 14.91 13.57 -19.98
N SER A 207 14.77 13.50 -21.31
CA SER A 207 13.65 14.15 -22.01
C SER A 207 12.29 13.62 -21.56
N ASP A 208 12.21 12.34 -21.16
CA ASP A 208 10.95 11.78 -20.66
C ASP A 208 10.51 12.47 -19.37
N LEU A 209 11.45 12.95 -18.54
CA LEU A 209 11.12 13.63 -17.28
C LEU A 209 10.40 14.97 -17.50
N ILE A 210 10.53 15.57 -18.68
CA ILE A 210 9.86 16.84 -19.01
C ILE A 210 8.35 16.65 -19.12
N THR A 211 7.88 15.44 -19.44
CA THR A 211 6.44 15.14 -19.49
C THR A 211 5.84 14.88 -18.10
N SER A 212 6.64 15.01 -17.03
CA SER A 212 6.15 14.79 -15.69
C SER A 212 5.23 15.92 -15.22
N ASN A 213 4.04 15.56 -14.74
CA ASN A 213 3.10 16.47 -14.10
C ASN A 213 3.24 16.48 -12.55
N ALA A 214 4.34 15.94 -12.02
CA ALA A 214 4.57 15.92 -10.58
C ALA A 214 4.99 17.31 -10.05
N VAL A 215 4.46 17.73 -8.91
CA VAL A 215 4.86 19.01 -8.27
C VAL A 215 6.33 18.94 -7.82
N LYS A 216 6.76 17.78 -7.33
CA LYS A 216 8.15 17.51 -6.96
C LYS A 216 8.63 16.24 -7.65
N LEU A 217 9.71 16.34 -8.41
CA LEU A 217 10.38 15.21 -9.06
C LEU A 217 11.78 15.01 -8.47
N VAL A 218 12.07 13.80 -8.00
CA VAL A 218 13.37 13.43 -7.42
C VAL A 218 13.94 12.26 -8.20
N LEU A 219 15.17 12.43 -8.69
CA LEU A 219 15.93 11.39 -9.38
C LEU A 219 17.10 10.93 -8.51
N ARG A 220 17.21 9.62 -8.26
CA ARG A 220 18.29 9.03 -7.46
C ARG A 220 19.03 7.94 -8.21
N GLY A 221 20.32 7.81 -7.91
CA GLY A 221 21.16 6.74 -8.45
C GLY A 221 21.57 6.93 -9.92
N VAL A 222 21.29 8.10 -10.49
CA VAL A 222 21.73 8.47 -11.84
C VAL A 222 23.00 9.30 -11.75
N THR A 223 24.02 8.88 -12.48
CA THR A 223 25.20 9.70 -12.75
C THR A 223 24.98 10.41 -14.08
N LEU A 224 24.80 11.74 -14.03
CA LEU A 224 24.63 12.58 -15.21
C LEU A 224 25.93 13.30 -15.53
N THR A 225 26.27 13.35 -16.81
CA THR A 225 27.35 14.21 -17.29
C THR A 225 26.88 15.67 -17.32
N PRO A 226 27.81 16.64 -17.23
CA PRO A 226 27.47 18.06 -17.41
C PRO A 226 26.77 18.35 -18.74
N LYS A 227 27.09 17.57 -19.79
CA LYS A 227 26.47 17.70 -21.11
C LYS A 227 24.99 17.31 -21.07
N GLU A 228 24.66 16.14 -20.52
CA GLU A 228 23.28 15.66 -20.40
C GLU A 228 22.42 16.60 -19.53
N LEU A 229 22.99 17.10 -18.43
CA LEU A 229 22.29 18.04 -17.57
C LEU A 229 22.02 19.39 -18.29
N ASN A 230 23.00 19.89 -19.04
CA ASN A 230 22.85 21.12 -19.82
C ASN A 230 21.84 20.96 -20.96
N GLU A 231 21.82 19.82 -21.64
CA GLU A 231 20.80 19.47 -22.64
C GLU A 231 19.40 19.48 -22.01
N PHE A 232 19.23 18.79 -20.88
CA PHE A 232 17.96 18.76 -20.15
C PHE A 232 17.47 20.16 -19.76
N PHE A 233 18.34 21.01 -19.20
CA PHE A 233 17.95 22.38 -18.83
C PHE A 233 17.58 23.24 -20.04
N LYS A 234 18.21 23.03 -21.20
CA LYS A 234 17.82 23.72 -22.44
C LYS A 234 16.43 23.30 -22.89
N MET A 235 16.14 21.99 -22.89
CA MET A 235 14.82 21.47 -23.23
C MET A 235 13.74 22.01 -22.29
N TRP A 236 13.99 21.94 -20.98
CA TRP A 236 13.07 22.42 -19.95
C TRP A 236 12.76 23.92 -20.09
N LYS A 237 13.79 24.75 -20.31
CA LYS A 237 13.60 26.21 -20.49
C LYS A 237 12.78 26.58 -21.71
N ARG A 238 12.90 25.80 -22.78
CA ARG A 238 12.21 26.10 -24.04
C ARG A 238 10.74 25.67 -24.01
N ASN A 239 10.32 24.93 -22.98
CA ASN A 239 9.04 24.26 -22.95
C ASN A 239 8.79 23.45 -24.24
N GLU A 240 9.87 22.98 -24.88
CA GLU A 240 9.88 22.13 -26.06
C GLU A 240 9.50 20.71 -25.62
N CYS A 241 8.29 20.57 -25.07
CA CYS A 241 7.54 19.34 -25.18
C CYS A 241 7.22 19.21 -26.67
N ASN A 242 7.76 18.19 -27.35
CA ASN A 242 7.22 17.83 -28.66
C ASN A 242 5.70 17.57 -28.49
N PRO A 243 4.88 18.01 -29.47
CA PRO A 243 3.42 17.96 -29.42
C PRO A 243 2.83 16.56 -29.26
#